data_AF-A0A940FZU6-F1
#
_entry.id   AF-A0A940FZU6-F1
#
_cell.length_a   1.000
_cell.length_b   1.000
_cell.length_c   1.000
_cell.angle_alpha   90.00
_cell.angle_beta   90.00
_cell.angle_gamma   90.00
#
_symmetry.space_group_name_H-M   'P 1'
#
loop_
_entity.id
_entity.type
_entity.pdbx_description
1 polymer ?
#
loop_
_entity_poly.entity_id
_entity_poly.type
_entity_poly.pdbx_seq_one_letter_code
_entity_poly.pdbx_strand_id
1 'polypeptide(L)'
;MHIAEVVEAAEAPGFWESVFPWLGFLGAWLLFAGPVYQAAVELHEEGFDEDEQQALRSRAAELPPPPRISAWWWLLPPVAYVMSVRRSKAWRREMFRAIPAEQRQHFITFQNKAAGWLIVAAGAVLIAIKETAELVEHNAWPGWAFAPLLIPPFLLSVGYTVSRMHRTRQLEAAEE
;
A
#
# COMPACT_ATOMS: atom_id res chain seq x y z
N MET A 1 22.90 -0.77 -30.09
CA MET A 1 22.03 0.40 -30.29
C MET A 1 22.85 1.61 -29.90
N HIS A 2 23.41 2.28 -30.90
CA HIS A 2 24.41 3.35 -30.72
C HIS A 2 23.67 4.66 -30.35
N ILE A 3 24.23 5.46 -29.45
CA ILE A 3 23.66 6.76 -29.02
C ILE A 3 23.26 7.65 -30.23
N ALA A 4 23.99 7.55 -31.34
CA ALA A 4 23.70 8.25 -32.59
C ALA A 4 22.32 7.90 -33.19
N GLU A 5 21.91 6.63 -33.15
CA GLU A 5 20.62 6.17 -33.67
C GLU A 5 19.44 6.73 -32.86
N VAL A 6 19.63 6.89 -31.55
CA VAL A 6 18.62 7.46 -30.65
C VAL A 6 18.47 8.97 -30.87
N VAL A 7 19.57 9.68 -31.13
CA VAL A 7 19.54 11.13 -31.43
C VAL A 7 18.83 11.38 -32.76
N GLU A 8 19.17 10.61 -33.80
CA GLU A 8 18.54 10.72 -35.11
C GLU A 8 17.04 10.38 -35.05
N ALA A 9 16.65 9.36 -34.28
CA ALA A 9 15.25 9.04 -34.03
C ALA A 9 14.51 10.13 -33.24
N ALA A 10 15.19 10.82 -32.32
CA ALA A 10 14.60 11.87 -31.49
C ALA A 10 14.31 13.18 -32.25
N GLU A 11 14.95 13.39 -33.40
CA GLU A 11 14.69 14.51 -34.30
C GLU A 11 13.49 14.25 -35.22
N ALA A 12 12.98 13.02 -35.30
CA ALA A 12 11.82 12.68 -36.10
C ALA A 12 10.54 13.35 -35.55
N PRO A 13 9.70 13.96 -36.40
CA PRO A 13 8.44 14.56 -35.97
C PRO A 13 7.52 13.49 -35.38
N GLY A 14 6.95 13.77 -34.20
CA GLY A 14 6.06 12.85 -33.47
C GLY A 14 6.76 11.84 -32.56
N PHE A 15 8.11 11.79 -32.55
CA PHE A 15 8.86 10.91 -31.64
C PHE A 15 8.48 11.15 -30.16
N TRP A 16 8.56 12.41 -29.73
CA TRP A 16 8.28 12.79 -28.34
C TRP A 16 6.83 12.56 -27.93
N GLU A 17 5.89 12.74 -28.86
CA GLU A 17 4.47 12.45 -28.65
C GLU A 17 4.24 10.97 -28.34
N SER A 18 5.00 10.08 -28.97
CA SER A 18 4.95 8.64 -28.69
C SER A 18 5.65 8.26 -27.38
N VAL A 19 6.75 8.94 -27.03
CA VAL A 19 7.61 8.55 -25.89
C VAL A 19 7.07 9.05 -24.54
N PHE A 20 6.54 10.28 -24.47
CA PHE A 20 6.10 10.86 -23.20
C PHE A 20 5.00 10.06 -22.47
N PRO A 21 3.97 9.51 -23.15
CA PRO A 21 2.97 8.68 -22.48
C PRO A 21 3.57 7.44 -21.81
N TRP A 22 4.55 6.80 -22.44
CA TRP A 22 5.25 5.66 -21.84
C TRP A 22 6.10 6.05 -20.64
N LEU A 23 6.77 7.21 -20.69
CA LEU A 23 7.53 7.73 -19.54
C LEU A 23 6.61 8.07 -18.37
N GLY A 24 5.44 8.69 -18.64
CA GLY A 24 4.42 8.98 -17.63
C GLY A 24 3.89 7.70 -16.97
N PHE A 25 3.51 6.72 -17.78
CA PHE A 25 3.09 5.39 -17.32
C PHE A 25 4.16 4.71 -16.43
N LEU A 26 5.40 4.58 -16.91
CA LEU A 26 6.47 3.92 -16.16
C LEU A 26 6.82 4.68 -14.89
N GLY A 27 6.92 6.02 -14.98
CA GLY A 27 7.21 6.88 -13.84
C GLY A 27 6.16 6.76 -12.74
N ALA A 28 4.88 6.69 -13.09
CA ALA A 28 3.80 6.55 -12.13
C ALA A 28 3.83 5.20 -11.39
N TRP A 29 4.15 4.10 -12.08
CA TRP A 29 4.30 2.80 -11.44
C TRP A 29 5.53 2.71 -10.54
N LEU A 30 6.63 3.37 -10.91
CA LEU A 30 7.80 3.50 -10.03
C LEU A 30 7.48 4.33 -8.78
N LEU A 31 6.72 5.42 -8.93
CA LEU A 31 6.23 6.22 -7.80
C LEU A 31 5.31 5.43 -6.86
N PHE A 32 4.64 4.38 -7.35
CA PHE A 32 3.86 3.48 -6.50
C PHE A 32 4.75 2.42 -5.83
N ALA A 33 5.68 1.82 -6.59
CA ALA A 33 6.56 0.77 -6.09
C ALA A 33 7.45 1.23 -4.93
N GLY A 34 7.98 2.46 -4.99
CA GLY A 34 8.87 3.01 -3.97
C GLY A 34 8.23 3.06 -2.57
N PRO A 35 7.11 3.77 -2.37
CA PRO A 35 6.37 3.83 -1.10
C PRO A 35 5.94 2.47 -0.57
N VAL A 36 5.53 1.54 -1.44
CA VAL A 36 5.16 0.17 -1.02
C VAL A 36 6.36 -0.57 -0.46
N TYR A 37 7.50 -0.49 -1.16
CA TYR A 37 8.74 -1.10 -0.69
C TYR A 37 9.24 -0.45 0.61
N GLN A 38 9.24 0.88 0.66
CA GLN A 38 9.69 1.63 1.84
C GLN A 38 8.80 1.37 3.06
N ALA A 39 7.48 1.28 2.87
CA ALA A 39 6.56 0.85 3.91
C ALA A 39 6.94 -0.53 4.46
N ALA A 40 7.25 -1.48 3.58
CA ALA A 40 7.57 -2.83 3.99
C ALA A 40 8.89 -2.90 4.78
N VAL A 41 9.91 -2.13 4.37
CA VAL A 41 11.19 -2.03 5.07
C VAL A 41 10.98 -1.40 6.46
N GLU A 42 10.38 -0.21 6.53
CA GLU A 42 10.19 0.47 7.83
C GLU A 42 9.30 -0.35 8.77
N LEU A 43 8.20 -0.92 8.28
CA LEU A 43 7.33 -1.76 9.12
C LEU A 43 7.99 -3.08 9.54
N HIS A 44 9.00 -3.55 8.80
CA HIS A 44 9.78 -4.70 9.20
C HIS A 44 10.79 -4.34 10.30
N GLU A 45 11.43 -3.17 10.21
CA GLU A 45 12.33 -2.62 11.23
C GLU A 45 11.59 -2.29 12.54
N GLU A 46 10.36 -1.77 12.46
CA GLU A 46 9.45 -1.62 13.61
C GLU A 46 8.71 -2.91 13.98
N GLY A 47 9.00 -4.02 13.30
CA GLY A 47 8.29 -5.27 13.45
C GLY A 47 8.26 -5.72 14.91
N PHE A 48 7.09 -6.16 15.35
CA PHE A 48 6.96 -6.87 16.62
C PHE A 48 7.64 -8.23 16.50
N ASP A 49 8.51 -8.56 17.46
CA ASP A 49 9.05 -9.91 17.58
C ASP A 49 7.92 -10.93 17.77
N GLU A 50 8.19 -12.21 17.46
CA GLU A 50 7.17 -13.27 17.56
C GLU A 50 6.51 -13.33 18.94
N ASP A 51 7.31 -13.12 20.00
CA ASP A 51 6.84 -13.06 21.39
C ASP A 51 5.90 -11.87 21.65
N GLU A 52 6.20 -10.70 21.08
CA GLU A 52 5.35 -9.52 21.21
C GLU A 52 4.03 -9.70 20.45
N GLN A 53 4.08 -10.28 19.24
CA GLN A 53 2.90 -10.60 18.46
C GLN A 53 2.00 -11.61 19.18
N GLN A 54 2.60 -12.66 19.76
CA GLN A 54 1.90 -13.68 20.52
C GLN A 54 1.25 -13.07 21.77
N ALA A 55 1.95 -12.20 22.49
CA ALA A 55 1.44 -11.49 23.66
C ALA A 55 0.30 -10.51 23.32
N LEU A 56 0.38 -9.82 22.18
CA LEU A 56 -0.70 -8.98 21.68
C LEU A 56 -1.95 -9.79 21.33
N ARG A 57 -1.77 -10.93 20.65
CA ARG A 57 -2.87 -11.82 20.26
C ARG A 57 -3.57 -12.45 21.46
N SER A 58 -2.81 -12.92 22.46
CA SER A 58 -3.38 -13.52 23.67
C SER A 58 -4.20 -12.49 24.46
N ARG A 59 -3.67 -11.29 24.68
CA ARG A 59 -4.41 -10.20 25.35
C ARG A 59 -5.63 -9.74 24.56
N ALA A 60 -5.55 -9.71 23.24
CA ALA A 60 -6.71 -9.39 22.40
C ALA A 60 -7.80 -10.47 22.49
N ALA A 61 -7.43 -11.74 22.66
CA ALA A 61 -8.37 -12.85 22.83
C ALA A 61 -9.08 -12.84 24.21
N GLU A 62 -8.46 -12.24 25.23
CA GLU A 62 -9.05 -12.07 26.55
C GLU A 62 -10.13 -10.97 26.59
N LEU A 63 -10.12 -10.05 25.63
CA LEU A 63 -11.09 -8.96 25.56
C LEU A 63 -12.38 -9.41 24.88
N PRO A 64 -13.56 -9.03 25.42
CA PRO A 64 -14.81 -9.31 24.75
C PRO A 64 -14.82 -8.63 23.36
N PRO A 65 -15.35 -9.30 22.32
CA PRO A 65 -15.42 -8.72 20.98
C PRO A 65 -16.26 -7.45 20.99
N PRO A 66 -15.98 -6.48 20.10
CA PRO A 66 -16.71 -5.23 20.06
C PRO A 66 -18.22 -5.49 19.88
N PRO A 67 -19.09 -4.83 20.65
CA PRO A 67 -20.52 -5.12 20.65
C PRO A 67 -21.11 -4.82 19.26
N ARG A 68 -21.67 -5.86 18.62
CA ARG A 68 -22.29 -5.77 17.30
C ARG A 68 -23.35 -4.67 17.27
N ILE A 69 -23.35 -3.88 16.20
CA ILE A 69 -24.41 -2.88 15.97
C ILE A 69 -25.63 -3.65 15.49
N SER A 70 -26.78 -3.39 16.11
CA SER A 70 -28.05 -3.97 15.66
C SER A 70 -28.33 -3.56 14.23
N ALA A 71 -28.77 -4.50 13.40
CA ALA A 71 -29.08 -4.28 11.98
C ALA A 71 -30.12 -3.15 11.78
N TRP A 72 -30.97 -2.90 12.77
CA TRP A 72 -31.97 -1.82 12.76
C TRP A 72 -31.36 -0.43 12.59
N TRP A 73 -30.13 -0.19 13.06
CA TRP A 73 -29.48 1.10 12.89
C TRP A 73 -29.04 1.36 11.44
N TRP A 74 -28.89 0.31 10.62
CA TRP A 74 -28.57 0.48 9.19
C TRP A 74 -29.72 1.07 8.37
N LEU A 75 -30.93 1.12 8.93
CA LEU A 75 -32.03 1.90 8.35
C LEU A 75 -31.73 3.40 8.33
N LEU A 76 -30.79 3.87 9.17
CA LEU A 76 -30.25 5.22 9.22
C LEU A 76 -28.71 5.18 9.11
N PRO A 77 -28.15 5.07 7.89
CA PRO A 77 -26.72 4.86 7.67
C PRO A 77 -25.80 5.87 8.39
N PRO A 78 -26.11 7.18 8.46
CA PRO A 78 -25.28 8.13 9.22
C PRO A 78 -25.20 7.79 10.71
N VAL A 79 -26.31 7.33 11.31
CA VAL A 79 -26.36 6.98 12.74
C VAL A 79 -25.60 5.69 13.00
N ALA A 80 -25.80 4.66 12.17
CA ALA A 80 -25.02 3.42 12.23
C ALA A 80 -23.51 3.68 12.14
N TYR A 81 -23.09 4.58 11.24
CA TYR A 81 -21.69 4.96 11.09
C TYR A 81 -21.15 5.64 12.36
N VAL A 82 -21.84 6.64 12.91
CA VAL A 82 -21.41 7.32 14.14
C VAL A 82 -21.33 6.34 15.32
N MET A 83 -22.28 5.41 15.43
CA MET A 83 -22.27 4.37 16.45
C MET A 83 -21.10 3.40 16.27
N SER A 84 -20.77 3.02 15.03
CA SER A 84 -19.63 2.14 14.75
C SER A 84 -18.32 2.81 15.13
N VAL A 85 -18.14 4.08 14.74
CA VAL A 85 -16.94 4.84 15.07
C VAL A 85 -16.78 4.98 16.59
N ARG A 86 -17.87 5.30 17.31
CA ARG A 86 -17.85 5.43 18.77
C ARG A 86 -17.51 4.12 19.47
N ARG A 87 -18.12 3.00 19.06
CA ARG A 87 -17.88 1.67 19.65
C ARG A 87 -16.48 1.16 19.34
N SER A 88 -16.02 1.30 18.10
CA SER A 88 -14.66 0.94 17.69
C SER A 88 -13.61 1.76 18.46
N LYS A 89 -13.86 3.05 18.71
CA LYS A 89 -12.99 3.88 19.56
C LYS A 89 -12.99 3.42 21.02
N ALA A 90 -14.14 3.04 21.58
CA ALA A 90 -14.23 2.55 22.95
C ALA A 90 -13.46 1.24 23.14
N TRP A 91 -13.72 0.26 22.26
CA TRP A 91 -13.04 -1.03 22.28
C TRP A 91 -11.52 -0.88 22.06
N ARG A 92 -11.10 -0.05 21.10
CA ARG A 92 -9.67 0.27 20.91
C ARG A 92 -9.04 0.83 22.19
N ARG A 93 -9.71 1.74 22.91
CA ARG A 93 -9.18 2.30 24.17
C ARG A 93 -9.02 1.23 25.25
N GLU A 94 -9.96 0.30 25.36
CA GLU A 94 -9.87 -0.83 26.31
C GLU A 94 -8.71 -1.76 25.95
N MET A 95 -8.58 -2.10 24.67
CA MET A 95 -7.45 -2.88 24.15
C MET A 95 -6.10 -2.21 24.42
N PHE A 96 -5.98 -0.91 24.13
CA PHE A 96 -4.76 -0.16 24.43
C PHE A 96 -4.45 -0.11 25.93
N ARG A 97 -5.46 -0.03 26.81
CA ARG A 97 -5.23 -0.07 28.27
C ARG A 97 -4.65 -1.41 28.74
N ALA A 98 -5.03 -2.52 28.09
CA ALA A 98 -4.52 -3.85 28.40
C ALA A 98 -3.08 -4.09 27.91
N ILE A 99 -2.54 -3.25 27.02
CA ILE A 99 -1.17 -3.35 26.48
C ILE A 99 -0.20 -2.55 27.38
N PRO A 100 1.03 -3.03 27.65
CA PRO A 100 2.04 -2.28 28.41
C PRO A 100 2.38 -0.94 27.74
N ALA A 101 2.79 0.05 28.52
CA ALA A 101 3.02 1.41 28.01
C ALA A 101 4.08 1.48 26.89
N GLU A 102 5.10 0.64 26.96
CA GLU A 102 6.18 0.55 25.98
C GLU A 102 5.68 -0.02 24.64
N GLN A 103 4.99 -1.17 24.67
CA GLN A 103 4.37 -1.77 23.47
C GLN A 103 3.31 -0.86 22.83
N ARG A 104 2.59 -0.05 23.63
CA ARG A 104 1.66 0.95 23.08
C ARG A 104 2.38 1.98 22.22
N GLN A 105 3.55 2.45 22.66
CA GLN A 105 4.31 3.46 21.92
C GLN A 105 4.84 2.88 20.61
N HIS A 106 5.37 1.65 20.63
CA HIS A 106 5.77 0.91 19.43
C HIS A 106 4.62 0.76 18.44
N PHE A 107 3.45 0.34 18.92
CA PHE A 107 2.27 0.18 18.08
C PHE A 107 1.75 1.50 17.48
N ILE A 108 1.82 2.60 18.21
CA ILE A 108 1.46 3.93 17.70
C ILE A 108 2.43 4.35 16.60
N THR A 109 3.74 4.20 16.80
CA THR A 109 4.76 4.53 15.80
C THR A 109 4.57 3.68 14.54
N PHE A 110 4.40 2.37 14.69
CA PHE A 110 4.11 1.44 13.60
C PHE A 110 2.87 1.88 12.81
N GLN A 111 1.76 2.19 13.49
CA GLN A 111 0.53 2.65 12.83
C GLN A 111 0.72 3.97 12.10
N ASN A 112 1.44 4.92 12.69
CA ASN A 112 1.68 6.22 12.07
C ASN A 112 2.52 6.07 10.79
N LYS A 113 3.55 5.24 10.80
CA LYS A 113 4.35 4.92 9.61
C LYS A 113 3.55 4.21 8.54
N ALA A 114 2.80 3.16 8.93
CA ALA A 114 1.93 2.43 8.01
C ALA A 114 0.90 3.36 7.34
N ALA A 115 0.26 4.24 8.13
CA ALA A 115 -0.71 5.21 7.62
C ALA A 115 -0.06 6.24 6.68
N GLY A 116 1.12 6.76 7.04
CA GLY A 116 1.87 7.68 6.21
C GLY A 116 2.16 7.09 4.83
N TRP A 117 2.75 5.90 4.78
CA TRP A 117 3.06 5.24 3.52
C TRP A 117 1.82 4.80 2.74
N LEU A 118 0.74 4.40 3.42
CA LEU A 118 -0.52 4.08 2.76
C LEU A 118 -1.08 5.29 2.00
N ILE A 119 -1.04 6.48 2.58
CA ILE A 119 -1.51 7.72 1.92
C ILE A 119 -0.66 8.01 0.67
N VAL A 120 0.66 7.88 0.78
CA VAL A 120 1.57 8.12 -0.35
C VAL A 120 1.34 7.09 -1.46
N ALA A 121 1.28 5.80 -1.13
CA ALA A 121 1.02 4.73 -2.08
C ALA A 121 -0.36 4.86 -2.74
N ALA A 122 -1.39 5.29 -1.98
CA ALA A 122 -2.71 5.57 -2.51
C ALA A 122 -2.70 6.75 -3.50
N GLY A 123 -1.94 7.81 -3.21
CA GLY A 123 -1.73 8.91 -4.16
C GLY A 123 -1.05 8.42 -5.45
N ALA A 124 0.02 7.64 -5.31
CA ALA A 124 0.77 7.13 -6.44
C ALA A 124 -0.03 6.17 -7.33
N VAL A 125 -0.87 5.29 -6.75
CA VAL A 125 -1.71 4.38 -7.54
C VAL A 125 -2.79 5.13 -8.33
N LEU A 126 -3.33 6.23 -7.79
CA LEU A 126 -4.26 7.09 -8.52
C LEU A 126 -3.59 7.75 -9.73
N ILE A 127 -2.35 8.22 -9.56
CA ILE A 127 -1.55 8.74 -10.68
C ILE A 127 -1.31 7.63 -11.71
N ALA A 128 -0.91 6.43 -11.28
CA ALA A 128 -0.68 5.31 -12.19
C ALA A 128 -1.93 4.89 -12.96
N ILE A 129 -3.11 4.89 -12.33
CA ILE A 129 -4.41 4.67 -12.98
C ILE A 129 -4.66 5.72 -14.07
N LYS A 130 -4.44 7.00 -13.75
CA LYS A 130 -4.64 8.12 -14.68
C LYS A 130 -3.69 8.03 -15.87
N GLU A 131 -2.39 7.83 -15.64
CA GLU A 131 -1.40 7.69 -16.72
C GLU A 131 -1.64 6.44 -17.58
N THR A 132 -2.12 5.34 -16.99
CA THR A 132 -2.53 4.14 -17.73
C THR A 132 -3.75 4.41 -18.62
N ALA A 133 -4.72 5.18 -18.14
CA ALA A 133 -5.88 5.57 -18.94
C ALA A 133 -5.48 6.49 -20.10
N GLU A 134 -4.64 7.49 -19.85
CA GLU A 134 -4.11 8.39 -20.89
C GLU A 134 -3.29 7.64 -21.94
N LEU A 135 -2.51 6.63 -21.54
CA LEU A 135 -1.77 5.79 -22.49
C LEU A 135 -2.70 5.00 -23.41
N VAL A 136 -3.78 4.42 -22.88
CA VAL A 136 -4.80 3.71 -23.66
C VAL A 136 -5.50 4.65 -24.62
N GLU A 137 -5.89 5.84 -24.16
CA GLU A 137 -6.57 6.86 -24.97
C GLU A 137 -5.66 7.39 -26.09
N HIS A 138 -4.42 7.73 -25.76
CA HIS A 138 -3.44 8.25 -26.72
C HIS A 138 -3.19 7.28 -27.88
N ASN A 139 -3.14 5.97 -27.59
CA ASN A 139 -2.95 4.94 -28.61
C ASN A 139 -4.27 4.49 -29.27
N ALA A 140 -5.40 5.12 -28.93
CA ALA A 140 -6.75 4.73 -29.37
C ALA A 140 -7.05 3.23 -29.16
N TRP A 141 -6.53 2.66 -28.07
CA TRP A 141 -6.73 1.26 -27.75
C TRP A 141 -8.13 0.99 -27.20
N PRO A 142 -8.69 -0.22 -27.41
CA PRO A 142 -9.95 -0.60 -26.83
C PRO A 142 -9.86 -0.63 -25.30
N GLY A 143 -10.95 -0.28 -24.61
CA GLY A 143 -10.96 -0.14 -23.14
C GLY A 143 -10.55 -1.39 -22.35
N TRP A 144 -10.61 -2.59 -22.95
CA TRP A 144 -10.11 -3.80 -22.30
C TRP A 144 -8.58 -3.79 -22.12
N ALA A 145 -7.84 -3.02 -22.92
CA ALA A 145 -6.38 -2.89 -22.83
C ALA A 145 -5.94 -2.19 -21.52
N PHE A 146 -6.85 -1.50 -20.85
CA PHE A 146 -6.58 -0.89 -19.55
C PHE A 146 -6.22 -1.92 -18.47
N ALA A 147 -6.97 -3.01 -18.36
CA ALA A 147 -6.73 -4.04 -17.33
C ALA A 147 -5.34 -4.72 -17.43
N PRO A 148 -4.88 -5.20 -18.61
CA PRO A 148 -3.54 -5.77 -18.74
C PRO A 148 -2.41 -4.74 -18.64
N LEU A 149 -2.67 -3.44 -18.73
CA LEU A 149 -1.67 -2.40 -18.44
C LEU A 149 -1.66 -2.01 -16.96
N LEU A 150 -2.77 -2.18 -16.26
CA LEU A 150 -2.89 -1.86 -14.83
C LEU A 150 -2.40 -3.00 -13.93
N ILE A 151 -2.87 -4.22 -14.19
CA ILE A 151 -2.71 -5.35 -13.26
C ILE A 151 -1.25 -5.83 -13.18
N PRO A 152 -0.53 -6.09 -14.29
CA PRO A 152 0.84 -6.58 -14.21
C PRO A 152 1.81 -5.68 -13.45
N PRO A 153 1.93 -4.36 -13.73
CA PRO A 153 2.85 -3.52 -12.97
C PRO A 153 2.45 -3.43 -11.49
N PHE A 154 1.16 -3.38 -11.15
CA PHE A 154 0.71 -3.46 -9.76
C PHE A 154 1.21 -4.75 -9.07
N LEU A 155 0.99 -5.91 -9.70
CA LEU A 155 1.44 -7.20 -9.18
C LEU A 155 2.97 -7.28 -9.11
N LEU A 156 3.69 -6.70 -10.06
CA LEU A 156 5.15 -6.65 -10.06
C LEU A 156 5.67 -5.78 -8.91
N SER A 157 5.08 -4.62 -8.64
CA SER A 157 5.47 -3.75 -7.53
C SER A 157 5.28 -4.44 -6.17
N VAL A 158 4.13 -5.06 -5.96
CA VAL A 158 3.82 -5.79 -4.71
C VAL A 158 4.68 -7.05 -4.61
N GLY A 159 4.75 -7.84 -5.69
CA GLY A 159 5.52 -9.08 -5.75
C GLY A 159 7.02 -8.86 -5.55
N TYR A 160 7.58 -7.79 -6.12
CA TYR A 160 8.97 -7.37 -5.89
C TYR A 160 9.20 -7.09 -4.40
N THR A 161 8.30 -6.31 -3.77
CA THR A 161 8.37 -5.98 -2.35
C THR A 161 8.33 -7.24 -1.48
N VAL A 162 7.36 -8.13 -1.71
CA VAL A 162 7.24 -9.40 -0.98
C VAL A 162 8.47 -10.27 -1.16
N SER A 163 8.93 -10.45 -2.40
CA SER A 163 10.12 -11.27 -2.68
C SER A 163 11.37 -10.70 -2.02
N ARG A 164 11.50 -9.38 -1.95
CA ARG A 164 12.66 -8.74 -1.33
C ARG A 164 12.63 -8.92 0.19
N MET A 165 11.48 -8.72 0.81
CA MET A 165 11.29 -8.94 2.25
C MET A 165 11.51 -10.40 2.67
N HIS A 166 11.05 -11.36 1.87
CA HIS A 166 11.30 -12.76 2.16
C HIS A 166 12.79 -13.12 2.11
N ARG A 167 13.54 -12.55 1.15
CA ARG A 167 14.99 -12.73 1.07
C ARG A 167 15.73 -12.11 2.25
N THR A 168 15.32 -10.93 2.70
CA THR A 168 15.90 -10.29 3.89
C THR A 168 15.79 -11.22 5.11
N ARG A 169 14.59 -11.73 5.39
CA ARG A 169 14.36 -12.66 6.50
C ARG A 169 15.17 -13.97 6.40
N GLN A 170 15.34 -14.50 5.19
CA GLN A 170 16.16 -15.70 4.98
C GLN A 170 17.63 -15.47 5.27
N LEU A 171 18.14 -14.26 5.03
CA LEU A 171 19.53 -13.91 5.32
C LEU A 171 19.73 -13.73 6.83
N GLU A 172 18.79 -13.06 7.51
CA GLU A 172 18.81 -12.90 8.98
C GLU A 172 18.80 -14.28 9.68
N ALA A 173 17.90 -15.17 9.27
CA ALA A 173 17.81 -16.53 9.83
C ALA A 173 19.02 -17.43 9.52
N ALA A 174 19.88 -17.05 8.58
CA ALA A 174 21.11 -17.79 8.28
C ALA A 174 22.32 -17.28 9.10
N GLU A 175 22.20 -16.12 9.76
CA GLU A 175 23.23 -15.55 10.62
C GLU A 175 23.09 -16.00 12.10
N GLU A 176 21.92 -16.52 12.50
CA GLU A 176 21.62 -17.12 13.82
C GLU A 176 22.06 -18.60 13.93
#